data_AF-A0A7S3F2X0-F1
#
_entry.id   AF-A0A7S3F2X0-F1
#
_cell.length_a   1.000
_cell.length_b   1.000
_cell.length_c   1.000
_cell.angle_alpha   90.00
_cell.angle_beta   90.00
_cell.angle_gamma   90.00
#
_symmetry.space_group_name_H-M   'P 1'
#
loop_
_entity.id
_entity.type
_entity.pdbx_description
1 polymer ?
#
loop_
_entity_poly.entity_id
_entity_poly.type
_entity_poly.pdbx_seq_one_letter_code
_entity_poly.pdbx_strand_id
1 'polypeptide(L)'
;AVALAPRSADAYLQLGSRLELASQAVNTAGVLAETRPAQAAEAELAYRMAVRLDPTNAEGFYQFGMSLRAFGPSRSAEAVALLETAAIIEPDHAGVASTVGYYMLASGASGR
;
A
#
# COMPACT_ATOMS: atom_id res chain seq x y z
N ALA A 1 -22.87 3.44 -15.91
CA ALA A 1 -21.70 4.30 -16.12
C ALA A 1 -21.31 4.88 -14.77
N VAL A 2 -20.34 4.25 -14.08
CA VAL A 2 -19.84 4.78 -12.80
C VAL A 2 -19.01 6.01 -13.14
N ALA A 3 -19.55 7.18 -12.85
CA ALA A 3 -18.83 8.43 -12.99
C ALA A 3 -17.72 8.44 -11.94
N LEU A 4 -16.50 8.06 -12.34
CA LEU A 4 -15.30 8.29 -11.56
C LEU A 4 -15.19 9.79 -11.35
N ALA A 5 -15.65 10.28 -10.20
CA ALA A 5 -15.41 11.66 -9.81
C ALA A 5 -13.88 11.84 -9.78
N PRO A 6 -13.32 12.88 -10.44
CA PRO A 6 -11.88 13.10 -10.53
C PRO A 6 -11.19 13.45 -9.19
N ARG A 7 -11.87 13.23 -8.06
CA ARG A 7 -11.39 13.35 -6.67
C ARG A 7 -11.96 12.23 -5.76
N SER A 8 -12.20 11.05 -6.31
CA SER A 8 -12.63 9.87 -5.52
C SER A 8 -11.41 9.15 -4.96
N ALA A 9 -11.56 8.53 -3.78
CA ALA A 9 -10.50 7.70 -3.20
C ALA A 9 -10.06 6.60 -4.19
N ASP A 10 -11.00 6.01 -4.92
CA ASP A 10 -10.73 5.00 -5.95
C ASP A 10 -9.79 5.49 -7.06
N ALA A 11 -9.93 6.74 -7.51
CA ALA A 11 -9.05 7.30 -8.53
C ALA A 11 -7.61 7.41 -8.01
N TYR A 12 -7.45 7.74 -6.73
CA TYR A 12 -6.14 7.80 -6.09
C TYR A 12 -5.55 6.41 -5.81
N LEU A 13 -6.38 5.41 -5.48
CA LEU A 13 -5.93 4.01 -5.38
C LEU A 13 -5.45 3.49 -6.74
N GLN A 14 -6.21 3.73 -7.80
CA GLN A 14 -5.79 3.36 -9.15
C GLN A 14 -4.51 4.07 -9.56
N LEU A 15 -4.35 5.35 -9.21
CA LEU A 15 -3.12 6.10 -9.48
C LEU A 15 -1.93 5.50 -8.71
N GLY A 16 -2.10 5.23 -7.42
CA GLY A 16 -1.08 4.60 -6.58
C GLY A 16 -0.63 3.25 -7.14
N SER A 17 -1.57 2.39 -7.49
CA SER A 17 -1.30 1.06 -8.07
C SER A 17 -0.58 1.16 -9.42
N ARG A 18 -0.95 2.10 -10.28
CA ARG A 18 -0.26 2.30 -11.56
C ARG A 18 1.16 2.84 -11.39
N LEU A 19 1.38 3.73 -10.43
CA LEU A 19 2.71 4.28 -10.13
C LEU A 19 3.60 3.22 -9.46
N GLU A 20 3.03 2.40 -8.59
CA GLU A 20 3.71 1.24 -8.01
C GLU A 20 4.08 0.22 -9.10
N LEU A 21 3.14 -0.12 -9.98
CA LEU A 21 3.42 -0.97 -11.14
C LEU A 21 4.47 -0.35 -12.05
N ALA A 22 4.50 0.97 -12.25
CA ALA A 22 5.54 1.64 -13.02
C ALA A 22 6.89 1.67 -12.30
N SER A 23 6.90 1.69 -10.96
CA SER A 23 8.11 1.56 -10.13
C SER A 23 8.70 0.16 -10.21
N GLN A 24 7.83 -0.86 -10.30
CA GLN A 24 8.18 -2.28 -10.40
C GLN A 24 8.36 -2.76 -11.85
N ALA A 25 7.76 -2.08 -12.83
CA ALA A 25 7.88 -2.36 -14.25
C ALA A 25 9.27 -1.95 -14.72
N VAL A 26 10.21 -2.84 -14.41
CA VAL A 26 11.41 -3.12 -15.16
C VAL A 26 11.09 -2.92 -16.62
N ASN A 27 11.73 -1.92 -17.23
CA ASN A 27 11.71 -1.77 -18.67
C ASN A 27 12.09 -3.14 -19.25
N THR A 28 11.25 -3.72 -20.11
CA THR A 28 11.48 -5.01 -20.79
C THR A 28 12.76 -5.04 -21.64
N ALA A 29 13.55 -3.96 -21.60
CA ALA A 29 14.85 -3.75 -22.21
C ALA A 29 16.07 -4.03 -21.29
N GLY A 30 15.89 -4.52 -20.06
CA GLY A 30 16.99 -5.11 -19.27
C GLY A 30 18.01 -4.13 -18.66
N VAL A 31 17.70 -2.82 -18.62
CA VAL A 31 18.59 -1.82 -17.99
C VAL A 31 17.98 -1.35 -16.67
N LEU A 32 18.58 -1.86 -15.59
CA LEU A 32 18.55 -1.36 -14.21
C LEU A 32 17.18 -1.35 -13.51
N ALA A 33 16.97 -2.37 -12.67
CA ALA A 33 15.91 -2.48 -11.67
C ALA A 33 16.18 -1.57 -10.47
N GLU A 34 16.42 -0.28 -10.72
CA GLU A 34 16.39 0.72 -9.66
C GLU A 34 14.95 1.23 -9.57
N THR A 35 14.26 0.84 -8.49
CA THR A 35 13.02 1.49 -8.06
C THR A 35 13.27 2.98 -8.10
N ARG A 36 12.73 3.68 -9.11
CA ARG A 36 12.98 5.10 -9.20
C ARG A 36 12.35 5.74 -7.96
N PRO A 37 13.15 6.36 -7.08
CA PRO A 37 12.64 6.88 -5.81
C PRO A 37 11.52 7.93 -6.03
N ALA A 38 11.51 8.58 -7.20
CA ALA A 38 10.45 9.48 -7.61
C ALA A 38 9.08 8.77 -7.81
N GLN A 39 9.04 7.62 -8.50
CA GLN A 39 7.77 6.91 -8.73
C GLN A 39 7.21 6.30 -7.43
N ALA A 40 8.09 5.78 -6.57
CA ALA A 40 7.70 5.27 -5.25
C ALA A 40 7.09 6.37 -4.37
N ALA A 41 7.72 7.56 -4.34
CA ALA A 41 7.20 8.70 -3.59
C ALA A 41 5.86 9.21 -4.15
N GLU A 42 5.68 9.22 -5.47
CA GLU A 42 4.39 9.59 -6.08
C GLU A 42 3.28 8.57 -5.77
N ALA A 43 3.61 7.27 -5.76
CA ALA A 43 2.67 6.22 -5.37
C ALA A 43 2.23 6.37 -3.90
N GLU A 44 3.19 6.59 -2.98
CA GLU A 44 2.90 6.88 -1.57
C GLU A 44 1.95 8.08 -1.42
N LEU A 45 2.21 9.18 -2.13
CA LEU A 45 1.34 10.35 -2.10
C LEU A 45 -0.08 10.04 -2.59
N ALA A 46 -0.21 9.25 -3.66
CA ALA A 46 -1.51 8.85 -4.19
C ALA A 46 -2.28 8.00 -3.17
N TYR A 47 -1.66 6.97 -2.60
CA TYR A 47 -2.29 6.13 -1.58
C TYR A 47 -2.66 6.93 -0.33
N ARG A 48 -1.78 7.83 0.13
CA ARG A 48 -2.06 8.72 1.26
C ARG A 48 -3.26 9.63 1.01
N MET A 49 -3.43 10.10 -0.22
CA MET A 49 -4.62 10.88 -0.60
C MET A 49 -5.88 10.01 -0.63
N ALA A 50 -5.79 8.77 -1.10
CA ALA A 50 -6.92 7.84 -1.12
C ALA A 50 -7.47 7.60 0.29
N VAL A 51 -6.61 7.21 1.25
CA VAL A 51 -7.04 6.94 2.64
C VAL A 51 -7.50 8.19 3.38
N ARG A 52 -7.06 9.39 2.97
CA ARG A 52 -7.57 10.66 3.51
C ARG A 52 -8.94 11.04 2.95
N LEU A 53 -9.22 10.68 1.69
CA LEU A 53 -10.50 10.94 1.05
C LEU A 53 -11.57 9.95 1.49
N ASP A 54 -11.18 8.70 1.75
CA ASP A 54 -12.05 7.68 2.30
C ASP A 54 -11.34 6.95 3.47
N PRO A 55 -11.53 7.46 4.70
CA PRO A 55 -10.96 6.84 5.90
C PRO A 55 -11.70 5.55 6.30
N THR A 56 -12.74 5.14 5.57
CA THR A 56 -13.52 3.92 5.82
C THR A 56 -13.24 2.82 4.80
N ASN A 57 -12.28 3.03 3.89
CA ASN A 57 -11.91 2.06 2.87
C ASN A 57 -10.73 1.18 3.34
N ALA A 58 -11.05 -0.01 3.85
CA ALA A 58 -10.06 -0.98 4.30
C ALA A 58 -9.06 -1.37 3.21
N GLU A 59 -9.53 -1.54 1.97
CA GLU A 59 -8.68 -1.89 0.83
C GLU A 59 -7.64 -0.80 0.53
N GLY A 60 -8.01 0.47 0.71
CA GLY A 60 -7.08 1.58 0.54
C GLY A 60 -5.95 1.58 1.56
N PHE A 61 -6.26 1.29 2.83
CA PHE A 61 -5.25 1.10 3.87
C PHE A 61 -4.38 -0.14 3.64
N TYR A 62 -4.99 -1.24 3.17
CA TYR A 62 -4.29 -2.47 2.83
C TYR A 62 -3.27 -2.28 1.70
N GLN A 63 -3.71 -1.72 0.56
CA GLN A 63 -2.84 -1.43 -0.58
C GLN A 63 -1.71 -0.48 -0.18
N PHE A 64 -2.02 0.58 0.57
CA PHE A 64 -1.00 1.52 1.01
C PHE A 64 0.08 0.86 1.89
N GLY A 65 -0.34 0.06 2.87
CA GLY A 65 0.58 -0.68 3.74
C GLY A 65 1.46 -1.66 2.96
N MET A 66 0.88 -2.36 1.97
CA MET A 66 1.63 -3.23 1.08
C MET A 66 2.69 -2.48 0.26
N SER A 67 2.35 -1.32 -0.31
CA SER A 67 3.28 -0.53 -1.10
C SER A 67 4.42 0.06 -0.25
N LEU A 68 4.15 0.52 0.97
CA LEU A 68 5.21 1.01 1.88
C LEU A 68 6.27 -0.05 2.17
N ARG A 69 5.89 -1.32 2.25
CA ARG A 69 6.85 -2.42 2.38
C ARG A 69 7.71 -2.61 1.14
N ALA A 70 7.11 -2.49 -0.03
CA ALA A 70 7.82 -2.60 -1.30
C ALA A 70 8.85 -1.46 -1.46
N PHE A 71 8.60 -0.29 -0.88
CA PHE A 71 9.49 0.87 -0.96
C PHE A 71 10.67 0.83 0.03
N GLY A 72 10.62 -0.01 1.07
CA GLY A 72 11.82 -0.33 1.85
C GLY A 72 11.58 -0.72 3.31
N PRO A 73 12.59 -1.33 3.95
CA PRO A 73 12.48 -1.90 5.30
C PRO A 73 12.24 -0.86 6.40
N SER A 74 12.72 0.38 6.22
CA SER A 74 12.57 1.47 7.19
C SER A 74 11.11 1.91 7.42
N ARG A 75 10.18 1.51 6.55
CA ARG A 75 8.75 1.86 6.61
C ARG A 75 7.87 0.74 7.17
N SER A 76 8.47 -0.35 7.64
CA SER A 76 7.73 -1.53 8.12
C SER A 76 6.75 -1.21 9.26
N ALA A 77 7.12 -0.31 10.18
CA ALA A 77 6.24 0.06 11.30
C ALA A 77 4.97 0.82 10.83
N GLU A 78 5.14 1.73 9.86
CA GLU A 78 4.02 2.49 9.28
C GLU A 78 3.10 1.58 8.45
N ALA A 79 3.70 0.66 7.68
CA ALA A 79 2.94 -0.36 6.96
C ALA A 79 2.08 -1.23 7.89
N VAL A 80 2.61 -1.67 9.04
CA VAL A 80 1.86 -2.45 10.03
C VAL A 80 0.70 -1.64 10.59
N ALA A 81 0.91 -0.37 10.96
CA ALA A 81 -0.16 0.49 11.48
C ALA A 81 -1.30 0.70 10.47
N LEU A 82 -0.99 0.81 9.18
CA LEU A 82 -1.99 0.90 8.11
C LEU A 82 -2.77 -0.41 7.97
N LEU A 83 -2.08 -1.55 8.01
CA LEU A 83 -2.70 -2.87 7.94
C LEU A 83 -3.59 -3.15 9.17
N GLU A 84 -3.19 -2.72 10.36
CA GLU A 84 -4.01 -2.78 11.57
C GLU A 84 -5.26 -1.91 11.43
N THR A 85 -5.12 -0.72 10.85
CA THR A 85 -6.27 0.16 10.56
C THR A 85 -7.24 -0.51 9.59
N ALA A 86 -6.74 -1.13 8.52
CA ALA A 86 -7.56 -1.91 7.60
C ALA A 86 -8.31 -3.05 8.31
N ALA A 87 -7.66 -3.73 9.27
CA ALA A 87 -8.27 -4.81 10.06
C ALA A 87 -9.36 -4.31 11.01
N ILE A 88 -9.23 -3.09 11.54
CA ILE A 88 -10.26 -2.45 12.37
C ILE A 88 -11.48 -2.08 11.54
N ILE A 89 -11.26 -1.58 10.31
CA ILE A 89 -12.34 -1.17 9.41
C ILE A 89 -13.09 -2.40 8.87
N GLU A 90 -12.36 -3.40 8.38
CA GLU A 90 -12.92 -4.63 7.84
C GLU A 90 -12.17 -5.86 8.40
N PRO A 91 -12.65 -6.41 9.53
CA PRO A 91 -12.01 -7.55 10.19
C PRO A 91 -11.95 -8.82 9.32
N ASP A 92 -12.92 -8.99 8.42
CA ASP A 92 -13.03 -10.14 7.51
C ASP A 92 -12.25 -9.95 6.20
N HIS A 93 -11.46 -8.87 6.07
CA HIS A 93 -10.67 -8.63 4.87
C HIS A 93 -9.55 -9.67 4.75
N ALA A 94 -9.76 -10.66 3.87
CA ALA A 94 -8.91 -11.85 3.73
C ALA A 94 -7.42 -11.52 3.51
N GLY A 95 -7.13 -10.43 2.78
CA GLY A 95 -5.78 -9.94 2.54
C GLY A 95 -5.12 -9.36 3.80
N VAL A 96 -5.88 -8.70 4.66
CA VAL A 96 -5.36 -8.01 5.85
C VAL A 96 -5.08 -8.99 6.98
N ALA A 97 -6.02 -9.89 7.28
CA ALA A 97 -5.86 -10.86 8.38
C ALA A 97 -4.61 -11.75 8.19
N SER A 98 -4.40 -12.25 6.97
CA SER A 98 -3.23 -13.06 6.62
C SER A 98 -1.91 -12.28 6.76
N THR A 99 -1.95 -11.01 6.35
CA THR A 99 -0.78 -10.14 6.26
C THR A 99 -0.37 -9.61 7.65
N VAL A 100 -1.33 -9.20 8.49
CA VAL A 100 -1.09 -8.81 9.89
C VAL A 100 -0.57 -10.00 10.71
N GLY A 101 -1.17 -11.19 10.54
CA GLY A 101 -0.73 -12.41 11.23
C GLY A 101 0.72 -12.77 10.91
N TYR A 102 1.15 -12.63 9.65
CA TYR A 102 2.53 -12.80 9.26
C TYR A 102 3.48 -11.83 9.97
N TYR A 103 3.13 -10.54 10.12
CA TYR A 103 3.98 -9.60 10.85
C TYR A 103 4.00 -9.83 12.34
N MET A 104 2.85 -10.15 12.97
CA MET A 104 2.82 -10.44 14.40
C MET A 104 3.72 -11.62 14.75
N LEU A 105 3.78 -12.63 13.87
CA LEU A 105 4.72 -13.74 14.01
C LEU A 105 6.18 -13.30 13.78
N ALA A 106 6.45 -12.48 12.76
CA ALA A 106 7.80 -12.00 12.45
C ALA A 106 8.37 -11.03 13.52
N SER A 107 7.53 -10.15 14.08
CA SER A 107 7.92 -9.23 15.15
C SER A 107 7.96 -9.91 16.53
N GLY A 108 7.04 -10.86 16.78
CA GLY A 108 7.04 -11.69 17.99
C GLY A 108 8.21 -12.69 18.07
N ALA A 109 8.75 -13.13 16.92
CA ALA A 109 9.91 -14.03 16.88
C ALA A 109 11.24 -13.34 17.21
N SER A 110 11.28 -12.00 17.25
CA SER A 110 12.49 -11.22 17.58
C SER A 110 12.55 -10.79 19.06
N GLY A 111 11.57 -11.22 19.88
CA GLY A 111 11.38 -10.79 21.27
C GLY A 111 11.43 -11.91 22.30
N ARG A 112 12.29 -12.92 22.14
CA ARG A 112 12.57 -13.91 23.20
C ARG A 112 14.06 -14.14 23.39
#